data_AF-A0A1N7N9U1-F1
#
_entry.id   AF-A0A1N7N9U1-F1
#
_cell.length_a   1.000
_cell.length_b   1.000
_cell.length_c   1.000
_cell.angle_alpha   90.00
_cell.angle_beta   90.00
_cell.angle_gamma   90.00
#
_symmetry.space_group_name_H-M   'P 1'
#
loop_
_entity.id
_entity.type
_entity.pdbx_description
1 polymer ?
#
loop_
_entity_poly.entity_id
_entity_poly.type
_entity_poly.pdbx_seq_one_letter_code
_entity_poly.pdbx_strand_id
1 'polypeptide(L)'
;MITKEQALEIVKQYLQDRKREYISIDEKDEIYYQEQKMINYGKYEDKIRNIFVVTYYLEGYQEPIPQFVIVDAETGEVHCTYTKHGYAEEWEDDDEL
;
A
#
# COMPACT_ATOMS: atom_id res chain seq x y z
N MET A 1 -5.50 6.00 -15.96
CA MET A 1 -4.33 5.98 -15.08
C MET A 1 -4.21 7.26 -14.28
N ILE A 2 -4.06 7.14 -12.96
CA ILE A 2 -3.76 8.24 -12.04
C ILE A 2 -2.26 8.56 -12.03
N THR A 3 -1.88 9.71 -11.45
CA THR A 3 -0.47 10.08 -11.28
C THR A 3 0.11 9.56 -9.95
N LYS A 4 1.44 9.60 -9.81
CA LYS A 4 2.12 9.27 -8.54
C LYS A 4 1.69 10.20 -7.41
N GLU A 5 1.49 11.50 -7.68
CA GLU A 5 0.95 12.45 -6.71
C GLU A 5 -0.45 12.07 -6.24
N GLN A 6 -1.32 11.68 -7.18
CA GLN A 6 -2.67 11.22 -6.84
C GLN A 6 -2.62 9.94 -5.99
N ALA A 7 -1.74 9.00 -6.34
CA ALA A 7 -1.54 7.77 -5.56
C ALA A 7 -1.05 8.09 -4.14
N LEU A 8 -0.11 9.03 -3.99
CA LEU A 8 0.39 9.45 -2.67
C LEU A 8 -0.73 10.03 -1.80
N GLU A 9 -1.56 10.93 -2.34
CA GLU A 9 -2.65 11.54 -1.58
C GLU A 9 -3.73 10.52 -1.21
N ILE A 10 -4.04 9.58 -2.12
CA ILE A 10 -4.92 8.45 -1.81
C ILE A 10 -4.37 7.63 -0.65
N VAL A 11 -3.08 7.30 -0.67
CA VAL A 11 -2.46 6.49 0.38
C VAL A 11 -2.41 7.23 1.71
N LYS A 12 -2.13 8.53 1.74
CA LYS A 12 -2.21 9.33 2.97
C LYS A 12 -3.61 9.29 3.58
N GLN A 13 -4.65 9.48 2.77
CA GLN A 13 -6.03 9.41 3.24
C GLN A 13 -6.37 7.99 3.74
N TYR A 14 -5.98 6.97 2.99
CA TYR A 14 -6.17 5.57 3.35
C TYR A 14 -5.56 5.23 4.72
N LEU A 15 -4.31 5.63 4.95
CA LEU A 15 -3.62 5.41 6.23
C LEU A 15 -4.31 6.18 7.37
N GLN A 16 -4.79 7.39 7.11
CA GLN A 16 -5.55 8.17 8.09
C GLN A 16 -6.88 7.49 8.45
N ASP A 17 -7.64 7.01 7.48
CA ASP A 17 -8.94 6.35 7.69
C ASP A 17 -8.79 5.05 8.46
N ARG A 18 -7.71 4.29 8.17
CA ARG A 18 -7.30 3.08 8.89
C ARG A 18 -6.62 3.37 10.24
N LYS A 19 -6.41 4.65 10.60
CA LYS A 19 -5.72 5.10 11.83
C LYS A 19 -4.31 4.49 11.99
N ARG A 20 -3.59 4.31 10.89
CA ARG A 20 -2.23 3.77 10.90
C ARG A 20 -1.20 4.86 11.14
N GLU A 21 -0.43 4.71 12.21
CA GLU A 21 0.71 5.57 12.51
C GLU A 21 1.93 5.13 11.69
N TYR A 22 2.75 6.10 11.27
CA TYR A 22 3.98 5.88 10.53
C TYR A 22 4.98 7.00 10.80
N ILE A 23 6.29 6.72 10.66
CA ILE A 23 7.35 7.71 10.89
C ILE A 23 7.74 8.47 9.61
N SER A 24 7.55 7.84 8.45
CA SER A 24 7.74 8.45 7.14
C SER A 24 6.95 7.70 6.06
N ILE A 25 6.74 8.35 4.93
CA ILE A 25 6.13 7.80 3.73
C ILE A 25 6.93 8.28 2.52
N ASP A 26 7.05 7.44 1.50
CA ASP A 26 7.74 7.75 0.25
C ASP A 26 7.23 9.07 -0.34
N GLU A 27 8.16 9.90 -0.81
CA GLU A 27 7.82 11.05 -1.65
C GLU A 27 7.45 10.58 -3.06
N LYS A 28 6.78 11.46 -3.81
CA LYS A 28 6.28 11.16 -5.16
C LYS A 28 7.34 10.52 -6.08
N ASP A 29 8.60 10.99 -6.02
CA ASP A 29 9.64 10.50 -6.90
C ASP A 29 10.15 9.09 -6.53
N GLU A 30 9.88 8.65 -5.31
CA GLU A 30 10.24 7.33 -4.77
C GLU A 30 9.15 6.27 -5.06
N ILE A 31 7.92 6.68 -5.36
CA ILE A 31 6.80 5.78 -5.67
C ILE A 31 7.11 4.96 -6.92
N TYR A 32 7.02 3.64 -6.81
CA TYR A 32 7.24 2.73 -7.94
C TYR A 32 5.97 2.54 -8.75
N TYR A 33 6.12 2.52 -10.08
CA TYR A 33 5.08 2.07 -11.01
C TYR A 33 5.50 0.72 -11.58
N GLN A 34 4.58 -0.25 -11.58
CA GLN A 34 4.82 -1.59 -12.14
C GLN A 34 3.71 -1.95 -13.11
N GLU A 35 4.10 -2.37 -14.31
CA GLU A 35 3.16 -2.82 -15.35
C GLU A 35 2.93 -4.31 -15.28
N GLN A 36 1.70 -4.73 -15.59
CA GLN A 36 1.33 -6.14 -15.73
C GLN A 36 1.73 -7.01 -14.53
N LYS A 37 1.61 -6.47 -13.32
CA LYS A 37 1.95 -7.19 -12.10
C LYS A 37 0.79 -8.10 -11.70
N MET A 38 1.10 -9.37 -11.43
CA MET A 38 0.17 -10.29 -10.77
C MET A 38 0.05 -9.90 -9.30
N ILE A 39 -1.17 -9.67 -8.84
CA ILE A 39 -1.48 -9.40 -7.44
C ILE A 39 -1.52 -10.73 -6.69
N ASN A 40 -0.74 -10.82 -5.60
CA ASN A 40 -0.55 -12.08 -4.89
C ASN A 40 -1.54 -12.26 -3.73
N TYR A 41 -2.14 -11.19 -3.22
CA TYR A 41 -3.05 -11.23 -2.07
C TYR A 41 -4.12 -10.14 -2.15
N GLY A 42 -5.18 -10.28 -1.34
CA GLY A 42 -6.26 -9.31 -1.20
C GLY A 42 -7.32 -9.40 -2.30
N LYS A 43 -8.15 -8.36 -2.42
CA LYS A 43 -9.36 -8.34 -3.28
C LYS A 43 -9.14 -8.73 -4.74
N TYR A 44 -7.93 -8.53 -5.26
CA TYR A 44 -7.56 -8.77 -6.65
C TYR A 44 -6.54 -9.89 -6.85
N GLU A 45 -6.43 -10.82 -5.90
CA GLU A 45 -5.60 -12.02 -6.04
C GLU A 45 -5.77 -12.70 -7.42
N ASP A 46 -4.64 -13.15 -7.99
CA ASP A 46 -4.51 -13.75 -9.33
C ASP A 46 -4.93 -12.85 -10.51
N LYS A 47 -5.13 -11.55 -10.28
CA LYS A 47 -5.36 -10.58 -11.36
C LYS A 47 -4.06 -9.88 -11.74
N ILE A 48 -3.93 -9.62 -13.04
CA ILE A 48 -2.87 -8.77 -13.60
C ILE A 48 -3.36 -7.33 -13.59
N ARG A 49 -2.55 -6.43 -13.01
CA ARG A 49 -2.84 -4.99 -12.90
C ARG A 49 -1.58 -4.15 -13.13
N ASN A 50 -1.79 -2.92 -13.56
CA ASN A 50 -0.78 -1.87 -13.44
C ASN A 50 -0.95 -1.26 -12.05
N ILE A 51 0.14 -1.13 -11.30
CA ILE A 51 0.07 -0.70 -9.91
C ILE A 51 1.07 0.41 -9.61
N PHE A 52 0.70 1.26 -8.65
CA PHE A 52 1.66 2.03 -7.87
C PHE A 52 1.94 1.31 -6.56
N VAL A 53 3.20 1.38 -6.12
CA VAL A 53 3.63 0.92 -4.80
C VAL A 53 4.12 2.14 -4.04
N VAL A 54 3.39 2.48 -2.97
CA VAL A 54 3.74 3.56 -2.04
C VAL A 54 4.18 2.94 -0.73
N THR A 55 5.41 3.22 -0.30
CA THR A 55 5.94 2.66 0.94
C THR A 55 5.74 3.64 2.08
N TYR A 56 5.24 3.17 3.21
CA TYR A 56 5.36 3.88 4.48
C TYR A 56 6.20 3.06 5.45
N TYR A 57 6.80 3.74 6.42
CA TYR A 57 7.74 3.13 7.34
C TYR A 57 7.23 3.25 8.77
N LEU A 58 7.26 2.11 9.47
CA LEU A 58 7.05 2.06 10.91
C LEU A 58 8.37 2.23 11.65
N GLU A 59 8.30 2.66 12.91
CA GLU A 59 9.47 2.63 13.79
C GLU A 59 9.94 1.18 13.99
N GLY A 60 11.23 0.95 13.83
CA GLY A 60 11.88 -0.33 14.05
C GLY A 60 13.10 -0.19 14.95
N TYR A 61 13.55 -1.31 15.51
CA TYR A 61 14.60 -1.30 16.54
C TYR A 61 15.99 -0.89 16.02
N GLN A 62 16.36 -1.34 14.81
CA GLN A 62 17.63 -0.99 14.16
C GLN A 62 17.40 -0.12 12.92
N GLU A 63 16.39 -0.46 12.13
CA GLU A 63 16.02 0.24 10.91
C GLU A 63 14.49 0.35 10.83
N PRO A 64 13.96 1.39 10.15
CA PRO A 64 12.54 1.51 9.85
C PRO A 64 11.98 0.27 9.14
N ILE A 65 10.74 -0.10 9.46
CA ILE A 65 10.10 -1.30 8.88
C ILE A 65 9.20 -0.86 7.72
N PRO A 66 9.52 -1.19 6.46
CA PRO A 66 8.72 -0.79 5.31
C PRO A 66 7.41 -1.58 5.23
N GLN A 67 6.36 -0.90 4.81
CA GLN A 67 5.04 -1.43 4.50
C GLN A 67 4.64 -0.93 3.11
N PHE A 68 4.18 -1.83 2.24
CA PHE A 68 3.97 -1.52 0.82
C PHE A 68 2.49 -1.44 0.50
N VAL A 69 1.97 -0.24 0.29
CA VAL A 69 0.57 -0.04 -0.11
C VAL A 69 0.48 -0.22 -1.62
N ILE A 70 -0.37 -1.17 -2.04
CA ILE A 70 -0.59 -1.50 -3.44
C ILE A 70 -1.81 -0.74 -3.93
N VAL A 71 -1.62 0.13 -4.92
CA VAL A 71 -2.67 0.98 -5.49
C VAL A 71 -2.86 0.65 -6.96
N ASP A 72 -4.10 0.42 -7.38
CA ASP A 72 -4.44 0.25 -8.78
C ASP A 72 -4.12 1.52 -9.57
N ALA A 73 -3.25 1.43 -10.57
CA ALA A 73 -2.81 2.60 -11.30
C ALA A 73 -3.93 3.20 -12.18
N GLU A 74 -4.96 2.43 -12.56
CA GLU A 74 -6.04 2.92 -13.41
C GLU A 74 -7.12 3.63 -12.63
N THR A 75 -7.48 3.09 -11.47
CA THR A 75 -8.64 3.51 -10.68
C THR A 75 -8.28 4.26 -9.40
N GLY A 76 -7.06 4.08 -8.89
CA GLY A 76 -6.64 4.60 -7.58
C GLY A 76 -7.17 3.79 -6.40
N GLU A 77 -7.80 2.64 -6.64
CA GLU A 77 -8.25 1.77 -5.55
C GLU A 77 -7.05 1.17 -4.80
N VAL A 78 -7.04 1.30 -3.47
CA VAL A 78 -6.08 0.58 -2.61
C VAL A 78 -6.49 -0.89 -2.52
N HIS A 79 -5.58 -1.78 -2.91
CA HIS A 79 -5.82 -3.22 -2.90
C HIS A 79 -5.57 -3.83 -1.52
N CYS A 80 -4.39 -3.57 -0.97
CA CYS A 80 -3.92 -4.07 0.31
C CYS A 80 -2.57 -3.43 0.65
N THR A 81 -2.09 -3.72 1.87
CA THR A 81 -0.77 -3.32 2.35
C THR A 81 0.06 -4.55 2.62
N TYR A 82 1.11 -4.78 1.84
CA TYR A 82 2.04 -5.87 2.10
C TYR A 82 2.98 -5.52 3.25
N THR A 83 3.09 -6.47 4.16
CA THR A 83 3.99 -6.46 5.31
C THR A 83 4.97 -7.63 5.17
N LYS A 84 5.94 -7.74 6.08
CA LYS A 84 6.81 -8.92 6.15
C LYS A 84 6.08 -10.25 6.45
N HIS A 85 4.84 -10.19 6.95
CA HIS A 85 4.09 -11.32 7.49
C HIS A 85 2.81 -11.65 6.72
N GLY A 86 2.57 -11.04 5.56
CA GLY A 86 1.30 -11.13 4.83
C GLY A 86 0.77 -9.74 4.52
N TYR A 87 -0.54 -9.58 4.37
CA TYR A 87 -1.16 -8.27 4.14
C TYR A 87 -1.88 -7.78 5.40
N ALA A 88 -1.73 -6.49 5.71
CA ALA A 88 -2.15 -5.92 7.00
C ALA A 88 -3.66 -6.06 7.23
N GLU A 89 -4.46 -5.91 6.17
CA GLU A 89 -5.91 -5.92 6.24
C GLU A 89 -6.47 -7.30 6.64
N GLU A 90 -5.74 -8.40 6.40
CA GLU A 90 -6.12 -9.75 6.86
C GLU A 90 -6.29 -9.79 8.39
N TRP A 91 -5.37 -9.16 9.10
CA TRP A 91 -5.33 -9.18 10.57
C TRP A 91 -6.26 -8.12 11.16
N GLU A 92 -6.32 -6.95 10.52
CA GLU A 92 -7.14 -5.83 11.00
C GLU A 92 -8.64 -6.12 10.86
N ASP A 93 -9.05 -6.76 9.77
CA ASP A 93 -10.47 -7.02 9.50
C ASP A 93 -10.97 -8.27 10.27
N ASP A 94 -10.07 -9.17 10.70
CA ASP A 94 -10.39 -10.33 11.55
C ASP A 94 -10.66 -9.96 13.02
N ASP A 95 -10.01 -8.90 13.53
CA ASP A 95 -10.20 -8.39 14.90
C ASP A 95 -11.54 -7.62 15.10
N GLU A 96 -12.31 -7.39 14.03
CA GLU A 96 -13.63 -6.74 14.07
C GLU A 96 -14.84 -7.71 14.21
N LEU A 97 -14.61 -9.01 14.40
CA LEU A 97 -15.65 -10.07 14.53
C LEU A 97 -15.95 -10.53 15.96
#